data_AF-A0A7W7SWQ0-F1
#
_entry.id   AF-A0A7W7SWQ0-F1
#
_cell.length_a   1.000
_cell.length_b   1.000
_cell.length_c   1.000
_cell.angle_alpha   90.00
_cell.angle_beta   90.00
_cell.angle_gamma   90.00
#
_symmetry.space_group_name_H-M   'P 1'
#
loop_
_entity.id
_entity.type
_entity.pdbx_description
1 polymer ?
#
loop_
_entity_poly.entity_id
_entity_poly.type
_entity_poly.pdbx_seq_one_letter_code
_entity_poly.pdbx_strand_id
1 'polypeptide(L)'
;MLLPSWGCSQPGRACLYGRTATGLLSYHFWMADTSPGRMARLLGVRDSMMATNLLALAERGPTLVNAHNSHLQRNKSTMRMWEGPVEWWSAGAHLGDATPTPRVSAWYGYSPLDPTHVTDHDGLVFVKDTSRR
;
A
#
# COMPACT_ATOMS: atom_id res chain seq x y z
N MET A 1 21.18 -4.89 2.77
CA MET A 1 21.58 -3.70 3.56
C MET A 1 20.48 -3.46 4.59
N LEU A 2 20.74 -3.75 5.86
CA LEU A 2 19.77 -3.63 6.95
C LEU A 2 19.69 -2.16 7.39
N LEU A 3 18.50 -1.56 7.37
CA LEU A 3 18.28 -0.20 7.89
C LEU A 3 18.10 -0.25 9.42
N PRO A 4 18.57 0.77 10.17
CA PRO A 4 18.48 0.78 11.63
C PRO A 4 17.02 0.94 12.09
N SER A 5 16.65 0.20 13.14
CA SER A 5 15.37 0.35 13.84
C SER A 5 15.42 1.62 14.71
N TRP A 6 14.79 2.69 14.23
CA TRP A 6 14.63 3.92 15.01
C TRP A 6 13.64 3.68 16.15
N GLY A 7 14.17 3.65 17.39
CA GLY A 7 13.45 3.38 18.64
C GLY A 7 12.47 4.47 19.05
N CYS A 8 11.38 4.62 18.31
CA CYS A 8 10.26 5.48 18.70
C CYS A 8 9.12 4.58 19.19
N SER A 9 9.08 4.32 20.49
CA SER A 9 8.18 3.36 21.14
C SER A 9 6.72 3.81 21.22
N GLN A 10 6.37 5.00 20.69
CA GLN A 10 4.99 5.38 20.34
C GLN A 10 4.98 6.29 19.09
N PRO A 11 4.01 6.17 18.16
CA PRO A 11 4.00 6.93 16.91
C PRO A 11 3.59 8.40 17.14
N GLY A 12 4.51 9.20 17.68
CA GLY A 12 4.40 10.66 17.72
C GLY A 12 4.56 11.29 16.33
N ARG A 13 4.09 12.53 16.18
CA ARG A 13 4.13 13.29 14.91
C ARG A 13 5.55 13.40 14.33
N ALA A 14 6.57 13.56 15.16
CA ALA A 14 7.97 13.63 14.73
C ALA A 14 8.45 12.36 14.00
N CYS A 15 8.11 11.18 14.54
CA CYS A 15 8.49 9.90 13.94
C CYS A 15 7.70 9.61 12.65
N LEU A 16 6.44 10.04 12.57
CA LEU A 16 5.68 10.06 11.31
C LEU A 16 6.38 10.92 10.24
N TYR A 17 6.68 12.19 10.57
CA TYR A 17 7.31 13.12 9.62
C TYR A 17 8.70 12.67 9.18
N GLY A 18 9.52 12.15 10.09
CA GLY A 18 10.84 11.62 9.76
C GLY A 18 10.77 10.48 8.74
N ARG A 19 9.86 9.51 8.93
CA ARG A 19 9.68 8.42 7.95
C ARG A 19 9.13 8.92 6.62
N THR A 20 8.17 9.86 6.62
CA THR A 20 7.66 10.46 5.38
C THR A 20 8.75 11.20 4.61
N ALA A 21 9.57 12.00 5.30
CA ALA A 21 10.67 12.73 4.68
C ALA A 21 11.69 11.79 4.03
N THR A 22 12.12 10.74 4.74
CA THR A 22 13.03 9.72 4.21
C THR A 22 12.45 8.97 3.02
N GLY A 23 11.15 8.63 3.08
CA GLY A 23 10.45 8.02 1.96
C GLY A 23 10.41 8.92 0.72
N LEU A 24 10.10 10.22 0.90
CA LEU A 24 10.10 11.19 -0.19
C LEU A 24 11.51 11.40 -0.77
N LEU A 25 12.55 11.49 0.06
CA LEU A 25 13.92 11.59 -0.44
C LEU A 25 14.33 10.35 -1.24
N SER A 26 13.94 9.16 -0.77
CA SER A 26 14.19 7.90 -1.49
C SER A 26 13.44 7.86 -2.83
N TYR A 27 12.20 8.37 -2.84
CA TYR A 27 11.40 8.50 -4.05
C TYR A 27 12.07 9.44 -5.06
N HIS A 28 12.54 10.62 -4.64
CA HIS A 28 13.25 11.56 -5.51
C HIS A 28 14.58 11.00 -6.03
N PHE A 29 15.33 10.28 -5.18
CA PHE A 29 16.54 9.57 -5.61
C PHE A 29 16.24 8.60 -6.75
N TRP A 30 15.21 7.76 -6.61
CA TRP A 30 14.82 6.82 -7.66
C TRP A 30 14.12 7.48 -8.85
N MET A 31 13.51 8.65 -8.67
CA MET A 31 12.94 9.42 -9.78
C MET A 31 14.05 9.90 -10.72
N ALA A 32 15.22 10.23 -10.17
CA ALA A 32 16.39 10.63 -10.93
C ALA A 32 17.13 9.45 -11.59
N ASP A 33 16.81 8.20 -11.26
CA ASP A 33 17.33 7.02 -11.96
C ASP A 33 16.89 7.07 -13.43
N THR A 34 17.76 6.66 -14.35
CA THR A 34 17.43 6.56 -15.79
C THR A 34 17.38 5.11 -16.26
N SER A 35 17.57 4.15 -15.35
CA SER A 35 17.51 2.73 -15.68
C SER A 35 16.08 2.27 -16.00
N PRO A 36 15.91 1.21 -16.81
CA PRO A 36 14.59 0.61 -17.08
C PRO A 36 13.84 0.13 -15.83
N GLY A 37 14.55 -0.09 -14.71
CA GLY A 37 13.96 -0.50 -13.44
C GLY A 37 13.36 0.64 -12.61
N ARG A 38 13.48 1.89 -13.05
CA ARG A 38 13.02 3.09 -12.33
C ARG A 38 11.60 2.95 -11.81
N MET A 39 10.66 2.57 -12.67
CA MET A 39 9.26 2.56 -12.31
C MET A 39 8.93 1.50 -11.26
N ALA A 40 9.49 0.29 -11.39
CA ALA A 40 9.33 -0.76 -10.39
C ALA A 40 9.85 -0.32 -9.02
N ARG A 41 10.94 0.44 -8.98
CA ARG A 41 11.50 1.00 -7.74
C ARG A 41 10.63 2.10 -7.15
N LEU A 42 10.11 3.01 -7.98
CA LEU A 42 9.20 4.07 -7.51
C LEU A 42 7.92 3.50 -6.90
N LEU A 43 7.33 2.48 -7.54
CA LEU A 43 6.15 1.79 -7.02
C LEU A 43 6.46 1.05 -5.71
N GLY A 44 7.61 0.36 -5.63
CA GLY A 44 8.05 -0.29 -4.40
C GLY A 44 8.27 0.69 -3.23
N VAL A 45 8.89 1.85 -3.48
CA VAL A 45 9.07 2.88 -2.44
C VAL A 45 7.72 3.43 -1.98
N ARG A 46 6.84 3.76 -2.93
CA ARG A 46 5.48 4.25 -2.62
C ARG A 46 4.71 3.25 -1.76
N ASP A 47 4.78 1.97 -2.11
CA ASP A 47 4.00 0.93 -1.45
C ASP A 47 4.57 0.50 -0.10
N SER A 48 5.89 0.61 0.09
CA SER A 48 6.52 0.51 1.41
C SER A 48 6.06 1.63 2.35
N MET A 49 6.00 2.87 1.86
CA MET A 49 5.46 4.00 2.62
C MET A 49 3.98 3.80 2.96
N MET A 50 3.19 3.34 1.98
CA MET A 50 1.76 3.07 2.17
C MET A 50 1.54 1.96 3.21
N ALA A 51 2.24 0.83 3.11
CA ALA A 51 2.13 -0.26 4.08
C ALA A 51 2.45 0.22 5.51
N THR A 52 3.48 1.04 5.68
CA THR A 52 3.84 1.60 6.99
C THR A 52 2.72 2.48 7.55
N ASN A 53 2.07 3.30 6.71
CA ASN A 53 0.94 4.12 7.12
C ASN A 53 -0.27 3.26 7.49
N LEU A 54 -0.58 2.23 6.70
CA LEU A 54 -1.69 1.32 6.95
C LEU A 54 -1.52 0.54 8.26
N LEU A 55 -0.31 0.04 8.55
CA LEU A 55 0.00 -0.60 9.83
C LEU A 55 -0.19 0.37 11.02
N ALA A 56 0.27 1.62 10.88
CA ALA A 56 0.12 2.63 11.93
C ALA A 56 -1.34 3.08 12.14
N LEU A 57 -2.18 3.00 11.11
CA LEU A 57 -3.63 3.24 11.21
C LEU A 57 -4.34 2.04 11.85
N ALA A 58 -3.99 0.82 11.47
CA ALA A 58 -4.56 -0.40 12.04
C ALA A 58 -4.32 -0.51 13.56
N GLU A 59 -3.19 0.00 14.08
CA GLU A 59 -2.94 0.12 15.53
C GLU A 59 -3.94 1.02 16.26
N ARG A 60 -4.61 1.94 15.56
CA ARG A 60 -5.60 2.86 16.13
C ARG A 60 -7.03 2.33 16.03
N GLY A 61 -7.24 1.27 15.24
CA GLY A 61 -8.53 0.63 15.03
C GLY A 61 -8.80 0.26 13.57
N PRO A 62 -9.96 -0.36 13.30
CA PRO A 62 -10.34 -0.76 11.96
C PRO A 62 -10.29 0.38 10.97
N THR A 63 -9.63 0.17 9.83
CA THR A 63 -9.37 1.20 8.83
C THR A 63 -9.90 0.77 7.47
N LEU A 64 -10.69 1.65 6.84
CA LEU A 64 -11.09 1.52 5.45
C LEU A 64 -10.03 2.16 4.56
N VAL A 65 -9.59 1.45 3.53
CA VAL A 65 -8.59 1.90 2.57
C VAL A 65 -9.20 1.94 1.17
N ASN A 66 -9.04 3.07 0.50
CA ASN A 66 -9.35 3.25 -0.92
C ASN A 66 -8.06 3.65 -1.66
N ALA A 67 -7.65 2.82 -2.61
CA ALA A 67 -6.45 2.98 -3.44
C ALA A 67 -6.50 1.95 -4.57
N HIS A 68 -5.84 2.22 -5.71
CA HIS A 68 -5.81 1.33 -6.89
C HIS A 68 -5.50 -0.12 -6.54
N ASN A 69 -6.14 -1.07 -7.24
CA ASN A 69 -6.14 -2.48 -6.88
C ASN A 69 -4.72 -3.05 -6.81
N SER A 70 -3.86 -2.68 -7.74
CA SER A 70 -2.43 -3.01 -7.78
C SER A 70 -1.64 -2.57 -6.54
N HIS A 71 -2.10 -1.61 -5.74
CA HIS A 71 -1.47 -1.27 -4.46
C HIS A 71 -1.88 -2.21 -3.32
N LEU A 72 -3.02 -2.90 -3.46
CA LEU A 72 -3.66 -3.69 -2.41
C LEU A 72 -3.64 -5.21 -2.69
N GLN A 73 -3.09 -5.64 -3.84
CA GLN A 73 -2.90 -7.05 -4.14
C GLN A 73 -1.94 -7.72 -3.15
N ARG A 74 -2.24 -8.96 -2.76
CA ARG A 74 -1.40 -9.76 -1.84
C ARG A 74 -0.20 -10.40 -2.54
N ASN A 75 -0.37 -10.68 -3.82
CA ASN A 75 0.68 -11.20 -4.67
C ASN A 75 1.43 -10.04 -5.34
N LYS A 76 2.52 -10.38 -6.04
CA LYS A 76 3.26 -9.41 -6.85
C LYS A 76 2.29 -8.71 -7.81
N SER A 77 2.29 -7.39 -7.75
CA SER A 77 1.41 -6.54 -8.54
C SER A 77 2.03 -6.25 -9.89
N THR A 78 1.18 -6.03 -10.89
CA THR A 78 1.59 -5.77 -12.26
C THR A 78 0.72 -4.68 -12.89
N MET A 79 1.30 -3.89 -13.79
CA MET A 79 0.62 -2.90 -14.61
C MET A 79 1.38 -2.65 -15.90
N ARG A 80 0.68 -2.37 -17.01
CA ARG A 80 1.34 -1.85 -18.23
C ARG A 80 1.47 -0.34 -18.14
N MET A 81 2.69 0.16 -18.30
CA MET A 81 2.98 1.57 -18.52
C MET A 81 3.54 1.78 -19.94
N TRP A 82 3.81 3.03 -20.29
CA TRP A 82 4.37 3.41 -21.59
C TRP A 82 5.77 2.81 -21.85
N GLU A 83 6.55 2.55 -20.80
CA GLU A 83 7.89 1.90 -20.87
C GLU A 83 7.79 0.36 -20.92
N GLY A 84 6.60 -0.22 -20.78
CA GLY A 84 6.38 -1.67 -20.75
C GLY A 84 5.69 -2.17 -19.48
N PRO A 85 5.65 -3.50 -19.27
CA PRO A 85 5.11 -4.08 -18.05
C PRO A 85 5.99 -3.75 -16.84
N VAL A 86 5.37 -3.40 -15.73
CA VAL A 86 6.03 -3.12 -14.45
C VAL A 86 5.48 -4.07 -13.40
N GLU A 87 6.37 -4.70 -12.65
CA GLU A 87 5.99 -5.60 -11.54
C GLU A 87 6.66 -5.16 -10.24
N TRP A 88 5.93 -5.21 -9.13
CA TRP A 88 6.45 -4.85 -7.81
C TRP A 88 5.71 -5.58 -6.69
N TRP A 89 6.30 -5.61 -5.50
CA TRP A 89 5.62 -6.05 -4.29
C TRP A 89 4.87 -4.86 -3.71
N SER A 90 3.54 -4.90 -3.71
CA SER A 90 2.70 -3.78 -3.31
C SER A 90 2.45 -3.71 -1.82
N ALA A 91 1.71 -2.69 -1.38
CA ALA A 91 1.39 -2.51 0.03
C ALA A 91 0.58 -3.70 0.56
N GLY A 92 -0.36 -4.22 -0.24
CA GLY A 92 -1.09 -5.44 0.08
C GLY A 92 -0.17 -6.66 0.29
N ALA A 93 0.88 -6.79 -0.52
CA ALA A 93 1.87 -7.86 -0.37
C ALA A 93 2.72 -7.70 0.90
N HIS A 94 3.01 -6.46 1.31
CA HIS A 94 3.74 -6.16 2.55
C HIS A 94 2.93 -6.43 3.82
N LEU A 95 1.59 -6.32 3.77
CA LEU A 95 0.71 -6.52 4.93
C LEU A 95 0.50 -8.01 5.28
N GLY A 96 0.91 -8.94 4.41
CA GLY A 96 0.89 -10.39 4.67
C GLY A 96 -0.50 -11.06 4.60
N ASP A 97 -0.52 -12.36 4.93
CA ASP A 97 -1.63 -13.30 4.66
C ASP A 97 -2.86 -13.17 5.57
N ALA A 98 -3.03 -12.08 6.32
CA ALA A 98 -4.20 -11.90 7.17
C ALA A 98 -5.47 -11.78 6.31
N THR A 99 -6.07 -12.90 5.89
CA THR A 99 -7.25 -12.95 5.02
C THR A 99 -8.40 -12.26 5.72
N PRO A 100 -8.84 -11.06 5.28
CA PRO A 100 -10.02 -10.45 5.82
C PRO A 100 -11.16 -11.39 5.45
N THR A 101 -11.94 -11.79 6.44
CA THR A 101 -13.19 -12.52 6.17
C THR A 101 -14.04 -11.61 5.27
N PRO A 102 -14.46 -12.07 4.08
CA PRO A 102 -15.37 -11.28 3.25
C PRO A 102 -16.59 -10.89 4.08
N ARG A 103 -16.86 -9.59 4.18
CA ARG A 103 -18.02 -9.12 4.92
C ARG A 103 -19.27 -9.46 4.12
N VAL A 104 -20.10 -10.35 4.65
CA VAL A 104 -21.44 -10.63 4.11
C VAL A 104 -22.45 -9.75 4.87
N SER A 105 -23.15 -8.85 4.18
CA SER A 105 -24.20 -8.00 4.77
C SER A 105 -25.56 -8.67 4.62
N ALA A 106 -26.36 -8.71 5.70
CA ALA A 106 -27.75 -9.18 5.67
C ALA A 106 -28.71 -8.21 4.96
N TRP A 107 -28.27 -6.97 4.73
CA TRP A 107 -29.02 -5.95 4.01
C TRP A 107 -28.46 -5.83 2.59
N TYR A 108 -29.32 -6.05 1.59
CA TYR A 108 -29.09 -5.90 0.13
C TYR A 108 -28.78 -4.45 -0.32
N GLY A 109 -28.38 -3.56 0.60
CA GLY A 109 -27.99 -2.20 0.32
C GLY A 109 -26.50 -2.09 -0.05
N TYR A 110 -26.03 -2.88 -1.01
CA TYR A 110 -24.85 -2.45 -1.76
C TYR A 110 -25.34 -1.39 -2.74
N SER A 111 -24.69 -0.21 -2.77
CA SER A 111 -24.71 0.58 -4.00
C SER A 111 -23.88 -0.24 -4.99
N PRO A 112 -24.49 -0.91 -5.99
CA PRO A 112 -23.73 -1.78 -6.87
C PRO A 112 -22.68 -0.93 -7.58
N LEU A 113 -21.43 -1.39 -7.52
CA LEU A 113 -20.40 -0.93 -8.44
C LEU A 113 -20.92 -1.23 -9.85
N ASP A 114 -21.06 -0.18 -10.67
CA ASP A 114 -21.41 -0.32 -12.07
C ASP A 114 -20.35 -1.21 -12.75
N PRO A 115 -20.73 -2.36 -13.34
CA PRO A 115 -19.79 -3.28 -13.95
C PRO A 115 -19.01 -2.66 -15.13
N THR A 116 -19.52 -1.57 -15.73
CA THR A 116 -18.83 -0.82 -16.79
C THR A 116 -17.71 0.07 -16.27
N HIS A 117 -17.70 0.39 -14.97
CA HIS A 117 -16.67 1.21 -14.32
C HIS A 117 -15.67 0.38 -13.50
N VAL A 118 -15.79 -0.95 -13.49
CA VAL A 118 -14.91 -1.86 -12.71
C VAL A 118 -13.44 -1.77 -13.16
N THR A 119 -13.18 -1.36 -14.40
CA THR A 119 -11.83 -1.10 -14.89
C THR A 119 -11.23 0.22 -14.39
N ASP A 120 -12.06 1.13 -13.90
CA ASP A 120 -11.68 2.47 -13.39
C ASP A 120 -11.84 2.59 -11.86
N HIS A 121 -12.42 1.57 -11.21
CA HIS A 121 -12.66 1.55 -9.77
C HIS A 121 -11.53 0.87 -9.01
N ASP A 122 -10.86 1.70 -8.23
CA ASP A 122 -9.55 1.41 -7.66
C ASP A 122 -9.54 0.45 -6.47
N GLY A 123 -10.65 0.19 -5.80
CA GLY A 123 -10.75 -0.86 -4.79
C GLY A 123 -11.04 -0.37 -3.37
N LEU A 124 -11.67 -1.25 -2.59
CA LEU A 124 -12.09 -1.04 -1.21
C LEU A 124 -11.56 -2.20 -0.37
N VAL A 125 -10.68 -1.90 0.59
CA VAL A 125 -10.16 -2.90 1.54
C VAL A 125 -10.53 -2.48 2.95
N PHE A 126 -11.20 -3.38 3.67
CA PHE A 126 -11.47 -3.24 5.09
C PHE A 126 -10.38 -3.99 5.88
N VAL A 127 -9.52 -3.24 6.57
CA VAL A 127 -8.46 -3.80 7.41
C VAL A 127 -9.00 -3.89 8.83
N LYS A 128 -9.29 -5.10 9.28
CA LYS A 128 -9.87 -5.35 10.61
C LYS A 128 -8.79 -5.55 11.68
N ASP A 129 -7.72 -6.27 11.34
CA ASP A 129 -6.58 -6.56 12.23
C ASP A 129 -5.34 -6.90 11.37
N THR A 130 -4.18 -6.31 11.68
CA THR A 130 -2.89 -6.66 11.07
C THR A 130 -1.89 -7.02 12.15
N SER A 131 -1.36 -8.25 12.17
CA SER A 131 -0.23 -8.61 13.01
C SER A 131 1.08 -8.15 12.36
N ARG A 132 1.99 -7.55 13.14
CA ARG A 132 3.36 -7.30 12.70
C ARG A 132 4.09 -8.65 12.61
N ARG A 133 4.77 -8.91 11.48
CA ARG A 133 5.84 -9.93 11.41
C ARG A 133 7.11 -9.37 12.01
#